data_AF-A0A6G4XVQ5-F1
#
_entry.id   AF-A0A6G4XVQ5-F1
#
_cell.length_a   1.000
_cell.length_b   1.000
_cell.length_c   1.000
_cell.angle_alpha   90.00
_cell.angle_beta   90.00
_cell.angle_gamma   90.00
#
_symmetry.space_group_name_H-M   'P 1'
#
loop_
_entity.id
_entity.type
_entity.pdbx_description
1 polymer ?
#
loop_
_entity_poly.entity_id
_entity_poly.type
_entity_poly.pdbx_seq_one_letter_code
_entity_poly.pdbx_strand_id
1 'polypeptide(L)'
;MPAFDQRVVTLVRLVGTRTDRTLFEDECGAQGWEILRGPNTRQHAARGDRTVEYTVEVRLLGSALGATYGARIQMEYLGDELSLDLTVLAAELVDRRPISTKAWHAYVMPGAAPSAPWDVRWQRIRRYFGWLDTGRQVHAPTDAAAMTLTRRPLPGTRPAPAGVELRGGEPGPAIVGRLGRQALRVRLMGLGHLWVLLWVLAMSGSAAEFVPLMFVWGILATLAAAHAYAYWGVALWKVLAILVPFTAAIWLKDTLKSFDPPGHWSAPGLQLLFTAYAVAVGLRLLIRNQRTRSWVPWLIPAALPVALALFPGLGSVVHTYYLEEFGLDREDVDIPRYWQAIASAKVVAAMSVWLVAPAFWGYLRHFHRVVRDRWFYGAVTALVAIVSFAAGPLYFVIRPAAEAGVTAVRAATAGRTPSGYYGIDASWVCVAPRVSLSELPSEGAAITPASPYLMLGDASGKAALWRDGHAVKVPLNKVLLVPATSPARCDQH
;
A
#
# COMPACT_ATOMS: atom_id res chain seq x y z
N MET A 1 10.70 21.75 16.90
CA MET A 1 11.01 20.41 17.46
C MET A 1 10.77 19.35 16.39
N PRO A 2 11.69 18.39 16.20
CA PRO A 2 11.46 17.29 15.27
C PRO A 2 10.23 16.48 15.72
N ALA A 3 9.34 16.13 14.80
CA ALA A 3 8.18 15.30 15.10
C ALA A 3 8.65 13.89 15.51
N PHE A 4 8.07 13.31 16.57
CA PHE A 4 8.37 11.94 17.02
C PHE A 4 7.09 11.23 17.50
N ASP A 5 7.00 9.93 17.24
CA ASP A 5 5.82 9.12 17.54
C ASP A 5 5.97 8.30 18.83
N GLN A 6 7.20 7.92 19.20
CA GLN A 6 7.50 7.12 20.39
C GLN A 6 8.65 7.73 21.20
N ARG A 7 8.65 7.46 22.52
CA ARG A 7 9.74 7.81 23.44
C ARG A 7 10.14 6.53 24.16
N VAL A 8 11.43 6.21 24.15
CA VAL A 8 11.98 5.06 24.86
C VAL A 8 13.07 5.59 25.79
N VAL A 9 13.01 5.23 27.06
CA VAL A 9 14.09 5.53 28.00
C VAL A 9 15.05 4.37 28.00
N THR A 10 16.32 4.65 27.71
CA THR A 10 17.40 3.67 27.69
C THR A 10 18.37 3.96 28.82
N LEU A 11 18.69 2.95 29.62
CA LEU A 11 19.79 2.98 30.57
C LEU A 11 21.02 2.42 29.85
N VAL A 12 22.06 3.24 29.78
CA VAL A 12 23.27 2.95 29.00
C VAL A 12 24.48 3.10 29.91
N ARG A 13 25.41 2.16 29.83
CA ARG A 13 26.71 2.20 30.49
C ARG A 13 27.77 2.51 29.46
N LEU A 14 28.56 3.55 29.73
CA LEU A 14 29.70 3.97 28.92
C LEU A 14 30.98 3.79 29.73
N VAL A 15 31.92 3.01 29.21
CA VAL A 15 33.28 2.89 29.76
C VAL A 15 34.20 3.74 28.89
N GLY A 16 34.78 4.80 29.45
CA GLY A 16 35.57 5.70 28.62
C GLY A 16 36.16 6.91 29.33
N THR A 17 36.95 7.65 28.57
CA THR A 17 37.56 8.92 28.95
C THR A 17 36.52 10.04 29.00
N ARG A 18 36.95 11.24 29.41
CA ARG A 18 36.10 12.43 29.35
C ARG A 18 35.72 12.80 27.91
N THR A 19 36.64 12.59 26.96
CA THR A 19 36.41 12.87 25.54
C THR A 19 35.30 12.00 24.98
N ASP A 20 35.33 10.70 25.30
CA ASP A 20 34.32 9.73 24.88
C ASP A 20 32.91 10.10 25.39
N ARG A 21 32.85 10.66 26.60
CA ARG A 21 31.60 11.16 27.21
C ARG A 21 31.08 12.38 26.46
N THR A 22 31.94 13.37 26.19
CA THR A 22 31.54 14.55 25.42
C THR A 22 31.04 14.17 24.02
N LEU A 23 31.75 13.25 23.34
CA LEU A 23 31.36 12.77 22.02
C LEU A 23 29.98 12.11 22.04
N PHE A 24 29.71 11.26 23.04
CA PHE A 24 28.40 10.64 23.23
C PHE A 24 27.29 11.67 23.51
N GLU A 25 27.54 12.65 24.37
CA GLU A 25 26.58 13.71 24.72
C GLU A 25 26.24 14.59 23.51
N ASP A 26 27.25 15.01 22.75
CA ASP A 26 27.11 15.83 21.56
C ASP A 26 26.28 15.12 20.48
N GLU A 27 26.56 13.84 20.23
CA GLU A 27 25.84 13.06 19.22
C GLU A 27 24.39 12.75 19.66
N CYS A 28 24.15 12.47 20.95
CA CYS A 28 22.78 12.40 21.48
C CYS A 28 22.03 13.72 21.23
N GLY A 29 22.68 14.86 21.47
CA GLY A 29 22.13 16.19 21.17
C GLY A 29 21.82 16.39 19.69
N ALA A 30 22.73 16.00 18.80
CA ALA A 30 22.57 16.09 17.34
C ALA A 30 21.38 15.25 16.83
N GLN A 31 21.17 14.06 17.40
CA GLN A 31 20.02 13.21 17.09
C GLN A 31 18.70 13.74 17.68
N GLY A 32 18.77 14.68 18.62
CA GLY A 32 17.63 15.22 19.37
C GLY A 32 17.15 14.29 20.49
N TRP A 33 18.05 13.44 21.01
CA TRP A 33 17.83 12.55 22.15
C TRP A 33 18.23 13.28 23.43
N GLU A 34 17.34 13.23 24.42
CA GLU A 34 17.49 14.01 25.64
C GLU A 34 18.11 13.15 26.75
N ILE A 35 19.22 13.61 27.34
CA ILE A 35 19.85 12.94 28.46
C ILE A 35 19.11 13.36 29.74
N LEU A 36 18.31 12.46 30.30
CA LEU A 36 17.48 12.72 31.47
C LEU A 36 18.29 12.71 32.76
N ARG A 37 19.29 11.83 32.84
CA ARG A 37 20.24 11.74 33.95
C ARG A 37 21.62 11.45 33.39
N GLY A 38 22.56 12.36 33.64
CA GLY A 38 23.98 12.17 33.37
C GLY A 38 24.74 11.63 34.60
N PRO A 39 26.06 11.45 34.49
CA PRO A 39 26.93 11.04 35.58
C PRO A 39 26.70 11.87 36.84
N ASN A 40 26.51 11.21 37.98
CA ASN A 40 26.65 11.87 39.28
C ASN A 40 28.13 12.27 39.47
N THR A 41 28.47 13.47 39.01
CA THR A 41 29.84 13.99 38.91
C THR A 41 30.58 13.97 40.25
N ARG A 42 29.85 14.07 41.36
CA ARG A 42 30.40 14.04 42.73
C ARG A 42 30.77 12.64 43.24
N GLN A 43 30.12 11.57 42.76
CA GLN A 43 30.34 10.20 43.25
C GLN A 43 31.40 9.45 42.42
N HIS A 44 31.45 9.71 41.10
CA HIS A 44 32.41 9.04 40.21
C HIS A 44 33.82 9.65 40.27
N ALA A 45 33.95 10.96 40.51
CA ALA A 45 35.24 11.61 40.69
C ALA A 45 36.03 11.06 41.90
N ALA A 46 35.32 10.57 42.93
CA ALA A 46 35.93 10.01 44.14
C ALA A 46 36.42 8.55 43.98
N ARG A 47 36.00 7.83 42.93
CA ARG A 47 36.32 6.40 42.74
C ARG A 47 37.29 6.09 41.61
N GLY A 48 37.71 7.09 40.82
CA GLY A 48 38.53 6.85 39.62
C GLY A 48 37.83 5.98 38.57
N ASP A 49 36.51 5.87 38.63
CA ASP A 49 35.75 4.92 37.82
C ASP A 49 35.62 5.44 36.38
N ARG A 50 36.15 4.67 35.43
CA ARG A 50 36.05 4.96 33.98
C ARG A 50 34.63 4.68 33.47
N THR A 51 33.80 4.04 34.29
CA THR A 51 32.43 3.64 34.00
C THR A 51 31.44 4.72 34.43
N VAL A 52 30.54 5.11 33.52
CA VAL A 52 29.45 6.04 33.79
C VAL A 52 28.15 5.47 33.24
N GLU A 53 27.05 5.67 33.97
CA GLU A 53 25.71 5.32 33.50
C GLU A 53 24.92 6.58 33.11
N TYR A 54 24.26 6.52 31.96
CA TYR A 54 23.38 7.55 31.42
C TYR A 54 21.96 7.02 31.30
N THR A 55 20.98 7.87 31.63
CA THR A 55 19.58 7.64 31.27
C THR A 55 19.24 8.57 30.12
N VAL A 56 18.99 8.00 28.94
CA VAL A 56 18.74 8.75 27.70
C VAL A 56 17.33 8.48 27.20
N GLU A 57 16.65 9.53 26.77
CA GLU A 57 15.38 9.43 26.08
C GLU A 57 15.59 9.43 24.57
N VAL A 58 15.39 8.27 23.98
CA VAL A 58 15.42 8.05 22.54
C VAL A 58 14.05 8.36 21.94
N ARG A 59 14.04 9.29 20.98
CA ARG A 59 12.83 9.72 20.27
C ARG A 59 12.77 9.07 18.90
N LEU A 60 11.76 8.24 18.67
CA LEU A 60 11.63 7.44 17.46
C LEU A 60 10.38 7.82 16.66
N LEU A 61 10.50 7.73 15.32
CA LEU A 61 9.37 7.83 14.38
C LEU A 61 8.87 6.44 14.01
N GLY A 62 7.57 6.18 14.21
CA GLY A 62 6.96 4.89 13.86
C GLY A 62 6.14 4.25 14.98
N SER A 63 6.02 2.93 14.92
CA SER A 63 5.20 2.14 15.84
C SER A 63 5.84 2.03 17.21
N ALA A 64 5.01 1.88 18.25
CA ALA A 64 5.43 1.44 19.58
C ALA A 64 5.96 -0.01 19.54
N LEU A 65 5.43 -0.82 18.63
CA LEU A 65 5.86 -2.20 18.43
C LEU A 65 7.29 -2.21 17.87
N GLY A 66 8.21 -2.82 18.62
CA GLY A 66 9.63 -2.84 18.29
C GLY A 66 10.38 -1.54 18.61
N ALA A 67 9.75 -0.54 19.25
CA ALA A 67 10.41 0.71 19.61
C ALA A 67 11.54 0.49 20.64
N THR A 68 11.35 -0.38 21.63
CA THR A 68 12.39 -0.72 22.62
C THR A 68 13.60 -1.38 21.96
N TYR A 69 13.34 -2.36 21.08
CA TYR A 69 14.37 -2.98 20.24
C TYR A 69 15.07 -1.93 19.36
N GLY A 70 14.30 -1.10 18.66
CA GLY A 70 14.83 -0.03 17.81
C GLY A 70 15.73 0.94 18.55
N ALA A 71 15.31 1.39 19.74
CA ALA A 71 16.12 2.28 20.59
C ALA A 71 17.40 1.60 21.06
N ARG A 72 17.32 0.32 21.48
CA ARG A 72 18.50 -0.46 21.86
C ARG A 72 19.49 -0.57 20.71
N ILE A 73 19.05 -1.01 19.53
CA ILE A 73 19.92 -1.18 18.37
C ILE A 73 20.48 0.17 17.91
N GLN A 74 19.72 1.27 17.98
CA GLN A 74 20.22 2.60 17.64
C GLN A 74 21.33 3.05 18.61
N MET A 75 21.20 2.77 19.90
CA MET A 75 22.23 3.04 20.89
C MET A 75 23.47 2.16 20.69
N GLU A 76 23.29 0.86 20.47
CA GLU A 76 24.39 -0.06 20.14
C GLU A 76 25.12 0.39 18.86
N TYR A 77 24.37 0.76 17.82
CA TYR A 77 24.93 1.27 16.57
C TYR A 77 25.68 2.59 16.77
N LEU A 78 25.18 3.47 17.63
CA LEU A 78 25.89 4.70 18.00
C LEU A 78 27.24 4.38 18.68
N GLY A 79 27.25 3.39 19.57
CA GLY A 79 28.47 2.88 20.18
C GLY A 79 29.47 2.38 19.14
N ASP A 80 29.01 1.54 18.20
CA ASP A 80 29.83 1.02 17.10
C ASP A 80 30.35 2.14 16.19
N GLU A 81 29.50 3.10 15.79
CA GLU A 81 29.82 4.21 14.88
C GLU A 81 30.87 5.16 15.48
N LEU A 82 30.74 5.45 16.77
CA LEU A 82 31.66 6.32 17.52
C LEU A 82 32.84 5.56 18.14
N SER A 83 32.94 4.23 17.94
CA SER A 83 33.94 3.36 18.57
C SER A 83 33.98 3.47 20.10
N LEU A 84 32.81 3.57 20.74
CA LEU A 84 32.65 3.69 22.19
C LEU A 84 32.35 2.32 22.84
N ASP A 85 32.94 2.06 24.01
CA ASP A 85 32.57 0.90 24.86
C ASP A 85 31.24 1.19 25.58
N LEU A 86 30.15 1.04 24.81
CA LEU A 86 28.79 1.39 25.19
C LEU A 86 27.93 0.13 25.28
N THR A 87 27.38 -0.13 26.47
CA THR A 87 26.46 -1.25 26.71
C THR A 87 25.08 -0.74 27.09
N VAL A 88 24.03 -1.14 26.37
CA VAL A 88 22.64 -0.83 26.75
C VAL A 88 22.17 -1.85 27.79
N LEU A 89 21.90 -1.38 29.00
CA LEU A 89 21.48 -2.22 30.13
C LEU A 89 19.98 -2.48 30.12
N ALA A 90 19.19 -1.45 29.78
CA ALA A 90 17.74 -1.55 29.73
C ALA A 90 17.15 -0.56 28.72
N ALA A 91 15.99 -0.90 28.16
CA ALA A 91 15.23 -0.04 27.28
C ALA A 91 13.73 -0.21 27.57
N GLU A 92 13.08 0.87 27.98
CA GLU A 92 11.66 0.85 28.37
C GLU A 92 10.88 1.90 27.58
N LEU A 93 9.76 1.47 27.00
CA LEU A 93 8.86 2.37 26.27
C LEU A 93 8.14 3.27 27.27
N VAL A 94 8.23 4.58 27.09
CA VAL A 94 7.49 5.54 27.92
C VAL A 94 6.00 5.42 27.59
N ASP A 95 5.21 4.99 28.56
CA ASP A 95 3.76 4.88 28.36
C ASP A 95 3.16 6.28 28.17
N ARG A 96 2.64 6.53 26.96
CA ARG A 96 1.93 7.76 26.63
C ARG A 96 0.48 7.76 27.11
N ARG A 97 0.02 6.74 27.84
CA ARG A 97 -1.34 6.72 28.40
C ARG A 97 -1.56 8.01 29.19
N PRO A 98 -2.42 8.93 28.69
CA PRO A 98 -2.81 10.07 29.51
C PRO A 98 -3.47 9.49 30.76
N ILE A 99 -3.03 9.96 31.94
CA ILE A 99 -3.64 9.54 33.21
C ILE A 99 -5.16 9.67 33.04
N SER A 100 -5.87 8.54 33.14
CA SER A 100 -7.28 8.45 32.80
C SER A 100 -8.10 9.21 33.84
N THR A 101 -8.25 10.51 33.62
CA THR A 101 -9.05 11.39 34.45
C THR A 101 -10.42 11.53 33.80
N LYS A 102 -11.47 11.40 34.62
CA LYS A 102 -12.85 11.55 34.17
C LYS A 102 -13.02 12.95 33.59
N ALA A 103 -13.75 13.05 32.48
CA ALA A 103 -14.11 14.35 31.92
C ALA A 103 -15.41 14.80 32.56
N TRP A 104 -15.44 16.04 33.01
CA TRP A 104 -16.59 16.67 33.65
C TRP A 104 -16.96 17.93 32.87
N HIS A 105 -18.26 18.15 32.71
CA HIS A 105 -18.82 19.34 32.08
C HIS A 105 -19.45 20.23 33.15
N ALA A 106 -19.07 21.51 33.13
CA ALA A 106 -19.61 22.50 34.04
C ALA A 106 -20.90 23.09 33.46
N TYR A 107 -22.00 23.06 34.22
CA TYR A 107 -23.28 23.64 33.83
C TYR A 107 -23.84 24.50 34.96
N VAL A 108 -24.76 25.41 34.63
CA VAL A 108 -25.43 26.29 35.61
C VAL A 108 -26.90 25.93 35.67
N MET A 109 -27.41 25.70 36.89
CA MET A 109 -28.84 25.54 37.10
C MET A 109 -29.55 26.89 37.03
N PRO A 110 -30.73 26.98 36.39
CA PRO A 110 -31.57 28.17 36.49
C PRO A 110 -31.89 28.43 37.97
N GLY A 111 -31.69 29.67 38.45
CA GLY A 111 -31.86 30.02 39.87
C GLY A 111 -33.32 29.97 40.39
N ALA A 112 -34.31 29.77 39.52
CA ALA A 112 -35.71 29.64 39.92
C ALA A 112 -36.04 28.18 40.25
N ALA A 113 -36.60 27.94 41.44
CA ALA A 113 -37.12 26.63 41.80
C ALA A 113 -38.24 26.23 40.81
N PRO A 114 -38.21 25.00 40.26
CA PRO A 114 -39.23 24.57 39.32
C PRO A 114 -40.61 24.63 39.98
N SER A 115 -41.50 25.43 39.42
CA SER A 115 -42.85 25.63 39.94
C SER A 115 -43.79 24.45 39.65
N ALA A 116 -43.46 23.63 38.63
CA ALA A 116 -44.29 22.51 38.22
C ALA A 116 -43.50 21.21 37.95
N PRO A 117 -44.13 20.03 38.05
CA PRO A 117 -43.47 18.74 37.81
C PRO A 117 -42.90 18.58 36.40
N TRP A 118 -43.52 19.23 35.40
CA TRP A 118 -43.05 19.19 34.01
C TRP A 118 -41.74 19.99 33.84
N ASP A 119 -41.54 21.08 34.60
CA ASP A 119 -40.29 21.86 34.61
C ASP A 119 -39.10 21.01 35.06
N VAL A 120 -39.29 20.18 36.09
CA VAL A 120 -38.26 19.25 36.59
C VAL A 120 -37.85 18.25 35.50
N ARG A 121 -38.82 17.73 34.74
CA ARG A 121 -38.57 16.79 33.64
C ARG A 121 -37.82 17.47 32.50
N TRP A 122 -38.19 18.69 32.12
CA TRP A 122 -37.49 19.47 31.10
C TRP A 122 -36.09 19.87 31.53
N GLN A 123 -35.88 20.26 32.79
CA GLN A 123 -34.54 20.55 33.32
C GLN A 123 -33.63 19.31 33.25
N ARG A 124 -34.17 18.12 33.57
CA ARG A 124 -33.42 16.86 33.45
C ARG A 124 -33.03 16.55 32.00
N ILE A 125 -33.95 16.78 31.06
CA ILE A 125 -33.70 16.63 29.61
C ILE A 125 -32.64 17.64 29.13
N ARG A 126 -32.78 18.92 29.48
CA ARG A 126 -31.82 19.98 29.13
C ARG A 126 -30.42 19.70 29.69
N ARG A 127 -30.34 19.17 30.91
CA ARG A 127 -29.09 18.68 31.52
C ARG A 127 -28.53 17.51 30.73
N TYR A 128 -29.34 16.52 30.37
CA TYR A 128 -28.87 15.35 29.60
C TYR A 128 -28.30 15.75 28.23
N PHE A 129 -28.95 16.67 27.51
CA PHE A 129 -28.50 17.14 26.21
C PHE A 129 -27.42 18.25 26.25
N GLY A 130 -26.99 18.69 27.44
CA GLY A 130 -25.93 19.69 27.60
C GLY A 130 -26.33 21.13 27.23
N TRP A 131 -27.63 21.42 27.13
CA TRP A 131 -28.12 22.76 26.77
C TRP A 131 -27.89 23.82 27.85
N LEU A 132 -27.49 23.39 29.05
CA LEU A 132 -27.14 24.26 30.19
C LEU A 132 -25.63 24.33 30.43
N ASP A 133 -24.83 23.72 29.56
CA ASP A 133 -23.37 23.69 29.72
C ASP A 133 -22.78 25.08 29.52
N THR A 134 -21.82 25.44 30.38
CA THR A 134 -21.07 26.70 30.30
C THR A 134 -20.00 26.71 29.20
N GLY A 135 -19.88 25.62 28.43
CA GLY A 135 -18.78 25.38 27.49
C GLY A 135 -17.45 24.99 28.16
N ARG A 136 -17.38 24.98 29.49
CA ARG A 136 -16.17 24.63 30.24
C ARG A 136 -16.12 23.13 30.55
N GLN A 137 -15.01 22.51 30.18
CA GLN A 137 -14.72 21.09 30.42
C GLN A 137 -13.48 20.97 31.31
N VAL A 138 -13.52 20.10 32.31
CA VAL A 138 -12.39 19.81 33.20
C VAL A 138 -12.10 18.32 33.29
N HIS A 139 -10.85 17.98 33.54
CA HIS A 139 -10.39 16.61 33.69
C HIS A 139 -9.89 16.40 35.12
N ALA A 140 -10.54 15.50 35.87
CA ALA A 140 -10.17 15.23 37.25
C ALA A 140 -10.50 13.79 37.67
N PRO A 141 -9.75 13.21 38.61
CA PRO A 141 -10.01 11.86 39.11
C PRO A 141 -11.29 11.78 39.98
N THR A 142 -11.61 12.86 40.69
CA THR A 142 -12.73 12.94 41.64
C THR A 142 -13.60 14.17 41.38
N ASP A 143 -14.86 14.12 41.84
CA ASP A 143 -15.83 15.21 41.75
C ASP A 143 -15.35 16.48 42.48
N ALA A 144 -14.81 16.32 43.70
CA ALA A 144 -14.24 17.43 44.47
C ALA A 144 -13.08 18.16 43.74
N ALA A 145 -12.20 17.39 43.08
CA ALA A 145 -11.12 17.96 42.29
C ALA A 145 -11.64 18.64 41.00
N ALA A 146 -12.64 18.05 40.35
CA ALA A 146 -13.32 18.66 39.20
C ALA A 146 -13.99 19.98 39.59
N MET A 147 -14.64 20.04 40.76
CA MET A 147 -15.34 21.24 41.23
C MET A 147 -14.35 22.36 41.51
N THR A 148 -13.23 22.02 42.16
CA THR A 148 -12.13 22.95 42.42
C THR A 148 -11.55 23.51 41.11
N LEU A 149 -11.29 22.64 40.11
CA LEU A 149 -10.78 23.06 38.81
C LEU A 149 -11.78 23.88 37.99
N THR A 150 -13.07 23.63 38.17
CA THR A 150 -14.14 24.35 37.46
C THR A 150 -14.30 25.77 37.99
N ARG A 151 -14.12 25.97 39.30
CA ARG A 151 -14.19 27.29 39.95
C ARG A 151 -12.91 28.11 39.79
N ARG A 152 -11.79 27.47 39.44
CA ARG A 152 -10.50 28.15 39.26
C ARG A 152 -10.60 29.18 38.11
N PRO A 153 -10.26 30.46 38.31
CA PRO A 153 -10.20 31.41 37.20
C PRO A 153 -9.09 31.01 36.22
N LEU A 154 -9.38 31.01 34.92
CA LEU A 154 -8.38 30.79 33.87
C LEU A 154 -8.07 32.15 33.21
N PRO A 155 -6.78 32.47 32.96
CA PRO A 155 -6.41 33.72 32.30
C PRO A 155 -7.14 33.90 30.96
N GLY A 156 -7.70 35.09 30.72
CA GLY A 156 -8.37 35.42 29.46
C GLY A 156 -9.76 34.80 29.27
N THR A 157 -10.33 34.13 30.28
CA THR A 157 -11.69 33.58 30.23
C THR A 157 -12.62 34.29 31.19
N ARG A 158 -13.94 34.23 30.92
CA ARG A 158 -14.93 34.74 31.88
C ARG A 158 -14.89 33.87 33.15
N PRO A 159 -14.97 34.48 34.34
CA PRO A 159 -15.01 33.73 35.59
C PRO A 159 -16.23 32.79 35.60
N ALA A 160 -16.08 31.65 36.25
CA ALA A 160 -17.17 30.68 36.37
C ALA A 160 -18.36 31.32 37.10
N PRO A 161 -19.60 31.17 36.60
CA PRO A 161 -20.78 31.70 37.28
C PRO A 161 -20.94 31.18 38.71
N ALA A 162 -21.64 31.92 39.57
CA ALA A 162 -22.05 31.41 40.87
C ALA A 162 -23.05 30.24 40.68
N GLY A 163 -22.90 29.16 41.46
CA GLY A 163 -23.80 27.99 41.38
C GLY A 163 -23.48 27.00 40.26
N VAL A 164 -22.24 26.97 39.76
CA VAL A 164 -21.80 25.94 38.80
C VAL A 164 -21.80 24.56 39.45
N GLU A 165 -22.47 23.62 38.78
CA GLU A 165 -22.53 22.21 39.10
C GLU A 165 -21.83 21.36 38.03
N LEU A 166 -21.60 20.10 38.34
CA LEU A 166 -20.88 19.17 37.48
C LEU A 166 -21.77 18.09 36.90
N ARG A 167 -21.60 17.86 35.60
CA ARG A 167 -22.28 16.81 34.83
C ARG A 167 -21.26 15.87 34.21
N GLY A 168 -21.50 14.58 34.43
CA GLY A 168 -20.72 13.49 33.85
C GLY A 168 -19.43 13.22 34.63
N GLY A 169 -19.22 11.95 34.96
CA GLY A 169 -17.96 11.37 35.45
C GLY A 169 -17.55 10.20 34.55
N GLU A 170 -17.87 10.30 33.27
CA GLU A 170 -17.57 9.28 32.28
C GLU A 170 -16.06 9.31 31.97
N PRO A 171 -15.45 8.15 31.64
CA PRO A 171 -14.12 8.17 31.07
C PRO A 171 -14.19 9.07 29.83
N GLY A 172 -13.43 10.17 29.83
CA GLY A 172 -13.64 11.24 28.86
C GLY A 172 -13.68 10.72 27.41
N PRO A 173 -14.34 11.43 26.48
CA PRO A 173 -14.52 10.97 25.09
C PRO A 173 -13.19 10.66 24.37
N ALA A 174 -12.09 11.24 24.85
CA ALA A 174 -10.74 10.91 24.41
C ALA A 174 -10.32 9.45 24.69
N ILE A 175 -10.87 8.79 25.71
CA ILE A 175 -10.50 7.46 26.21
C ILE A 175 -11.41 6.38 25.61
N VAL A 176 -12.74 6.48 25.73
CA VAL A 176 -13.67 5.50 25.13
C VAL A 176 -13.57 5.53 23.60
N GLY A 177 -13.45 6.74 23.05
CA GLY A 177 -13.26 6.97 21.63
C GLY A 177 -11.87 6.53 21.12
N ARG A 178 -10.75 6.76 21.83
CA ARG A 178 -9.43 6.31 21.36
C ARG A 178 -9.13 4.88 21.71
N LEU A 179 -9.39 4.37 22.91
CA LEU A 179 -9.16 2.95 23.21
C LEU A 179 -10.08 2.06 22.38
N GLY A 180 -11.35 2.45 22.20
CA GLY A 180 -12.28 1.76 21.31
C GLY A 180 -11.87 1.86 19.84
N ARG A 181 -11.57 3.05 19.31
CA ARG A 181 -11.14 3.20 17.90
C ARG A 181 -9.73 2.70 17.64
N GLN A 182 -8.82 2.74 18.60
CA GLN A 182 -7.45 2.23 18.47
C GLN A 182 -7.44 0.73 18.64
N ALA A 183 -8.18 0.14 19.58
CA ALA A 183 -8.37 -1.31 19.64
C ALA A 183 -9.14 -1.83 18.44
N LEU A 184 -10.17 -1.14 17.96
CA LEU A 184 -10.89 -1.48 16.73
C LEU A 184 -9.99 -1.31 15.50
N ARG A 185 -9.22 -0.23 15.40
CA ARG A 185 -8.27 -0.01 14.30
C ARG A 185 -7.14 -1.03 14.34
N VAL A 186 -6.65 -1.40 15.51
CA VAL A 186 -5.66 -2.47 15.72
C VAL A 186 -6.26 -3.83 15.39
N ARG A 187 -7.53 -4.11 15.76
CA ARG A 187 -8.23 -5.33 15.39
C ARG A 187 -8.52 -5.40 13.89
N LEU A 188 -8.99 -4.32 13.27
CA LEU A 188 -9.25 -4.23 11.83
C LEU A 188 -7.96 -4.29 11.03
N MET A 189 -6.88 -3.63 11.49
CA MET A 189 -5.56 -3.80 10.91
C MET A 189 -5.09 -5.24 11.10
N GLY A 190 -5.18 -5.80 12.29
CA GLY A 190 -4.80 -7.19 12.58
C GLY A 190 -5.54 -8.21 11.72
N LEU A 191 -6.85 -8.05 11.56
CA LEU A 191 -7.66 -8.82 10.61
C LEU A 191 -7.15 -8.62 9.18
N GLY A 192 -6.93 -7.37 8.76
CA GLY A 192 -6.38 -7.09 7.43
C GLY A 192 -5.04 -7.78 7.17
N HIS A 193 -4.14 -7.84 8.17
CA HIS A 193 -2.84 -8.49 8.03
C HIS A 193 -2.94 -10.02 8.10
N LEU A 194 -3.81 -10.56 8.96
CA LEU A 194 -4.12 -12.00 8.98
C LEU A 194 -4.70 -12.42 7.63
N TRP A 195 -5.58 -11.61 7.04
CA TRP A 195 -6.13 -11.82 5.71
C TRP A 195 -5.05 -11.74 4.62
N VAL A 196 -4.12 -10.77 4.68
CA VAL A 196 -2.97 -10.70 3.76
C VAL A 196 -2.08 -11.94 3.91
N LEU A 197 -1.81 -12.41 5.12
CA LEU A 197 -1.04 -13.63 5.36
C LEU A 197 -1.72 -14.87 4.75
N LEU A 198 -3.01 -15.06 5.05
CA LEU A 198 -3.83 -16.14 4.50
C LEU A 198 -3.84 -16.11 2.96
N TRP A 199 -3.88 -14.90 2.40
CA TRP A 199 -3.89 -14.67 0.97
C TRP A 199 -2.54 -14.98 0.31
N VAL A 200 -1.43 -14.61 0.92
CA VAL A 200 -0.10 -14.91 0.41
C VAL A 200 0.18 -16.43 0.42
N LEU A 201 -0.26 -17.12 1.47
CA LEU A 201 -0.15 -18.58 1.57
C LEU A 201 -1.05 -19.29 0.53
N ALA A 202 -2.21 -18.73 0.23
CA ALA A 202 -3.07 -19.22 -0.85
C ALA A 202 -2.42 -19.04 -2.24
N MET A 203 -1.78 -17.89 -2.50
CA MET A 203 -1.10 -17.62 -3.77
C MET A 203 0.16 -18.47 -3.98
N SER A 204 0.91 -18.80 -2.91
CA SER A 204 2.03 -19.75 -3.02
C SER A 204 1.58 -21.16 -3.43
N GLY A 205 0.34 -21.55 -3.09
CA GLY A 205 -0.23 -22.83 -3.52
C GLY A 205 -0.60 -22.88 -5.01
N SER A 206 -1.07 -21.76 -5.57
CA SER A 206 -1.42 -21.65 -7.00
C SER A 206 -0.24 -21.32 -7.92
N ALA A 207 0.87 -20.84 -7.35
CA ALA A 207 2.07 -20.43 -8.08
C ALA A 207 3.15 -21.53 -8.11
N ALA A 208 2.79 -22.80 -7.94
CA ALA A 208 3.72 -23.94 -7.92
C ALA A 208 4.64 -24.01 -9.16
N GLU A 209 4.25 -23.38 -10.28
CA GLU A 209 5.07 -23.30 -11.49
C GLU A 209 6.08 -22.13 -11.52
N PHE A 210 6.05 -21.19 -10.55
CA PHE A 210 6.78 -19.92 -10.63
C PHE A 210 7.55 -19.55 -9.36
N VAL A 211 8.78 -20.06 -9.29
CA VAL A 211 9.76 -19.85 -8.21
C VAL A 211 10.00 -18.38 -7.81
N PRO A 212 10.12 -17.39 -8.74
CA PRO A 212 10.41 -16.00 -8.35
C PRO A 212 9.22 -15.31 -7.67
N LEU A 213 7.99 -15.61 -8.13
CA LEU A 213 6.77 -15.11 -7.50
C LEU A 213 6.60 -15.76 -6.12
N MET A 214 6.89 -17.06 -6.00
CA MET A 214 6.90 -17.75 -4.71
C MET A 214 7.88 -17.14 -3.71
N PHE A 215 9.02 -16.57 -4.15
CA PHE A 215 9.93 -15.85 -3.27
C PHE A 215 9.36 -14.50 -2.80
N VAL A 216 8.76 -13.71 -3.70
CA VAL A 216 8.12 -12.43 -3.34
C VAL A 216 6.92 -12.67 -2.42
N TRP A 217 6.09 -13.66 -2.74
CA TRP A 217 4.98 -14.11 -1.89
C TRP A 217 5.50 -14.68 -0.57
N GLY A 218 6.46 -15.60 -0.58
CA GLY A 218 7.08 -16.13 0.65
C GLY A 218 7.61 -15.03 1.58
N ILE A 219 8.24 -13.99 1.03
CA ILE A 219 8.67 -12.81 1.78
C ILE A 219 7.45 -12.06 2.34
N LEU A 220 6.44 -11.73 1.52
CA LEU A 220 5.21 -11.06 1.98
C LEU A 220 4.45 -11.87 3.07
N ALA A 221 4.44 -13.20 2.99
CA ALA A 221 3.84 -14.09 3.97
C ALA A 221 4.66 -14.08 5.25
N THR A 222 5.98 -14.19 5.15
CA THR A 222 6.86 -14.15 6.33
C THR A 222 6.70 -12.82 7.07
N LEU A 223 6.49 -11.73 6.33
CA LEU A 223 6.28 -10.41 6.90
C LEU A 223 4.89 -10.25 7.52
N ALA A 224 3.84 -10.73 6.86
CA ALA A 224 2.50 -10.72 7.41
C ALA A 224 2.39 -11.64 8.65
N ALA A 225 3.10 -12.78 8.65
CA ALA A 225 3.21 -13.71 9.78
C ALA A 225 4.01 -13.11 10.93
N ALA A 226 5.18 -12.55 10.67
CA ALA A 226 5.97 -11.86 11.69
C ALA A 226 5.19 -10.67 12.28
N HIS A 227 4.36 -10.00 11.47
CA HIS A 227 3.53 -8.89 11.91
C HIS A 227 2.31 -9.35 12.73
N ALA A 228 1.62 -10.41 12.30
CA ALA A 228 0.52 -11.02 13.05
C ALA A 228 1.00 -11.59 14.39
N TYR A 229 2.15 -12.28 14.39
CA TYR A 229 2.82 -12.80 15.58
C TYR A 229 3.17 -11.68 16.57
N ALA A 230 3.76 -10.59 16.07
CA ALA A 230 4.15 -9.45 16.90
C ALA A 230 2.96 -8.63 17.44
N TYR A 231 1.82 -8.60 16.77
CA TYR A 231 0.64 -7.83 17.21
C TYR A 231 -0.30 -8.60 18.14
N TRP A 232 -0.41 -9.92 17.99
CA TRP A 232 -1.44 -10.70 18.67
C TRP A 232 -0.92 -11.53 19.84
N GLY A 233 0.36 -11.94 19.86
CA GLY A 233 0.88 -12.83 20.91
C GLY A 233 0.09 -14.14 21.05
N VAL A 234 -0.77 -14.48 20.08
CA VAL A 234 -1.59 -15.68 20.11
C VAL A 234 -0.75 -16.83 19.57
N ALA A 235 -0.75 -17.92 20.33
CA ALA A 235 -0.07 -19.16 19.98
C ALA A 235 -0.36 -19.55 18.52
N LEU A 236 0.71 -19.64 17.74
CA LEU A 236 0.80 -19.96 16.32
C LEU A 236 -0.17 -21.09 15.88
N TRP A 237 -0.49 -22.02 16.78
CA TRP A 237 -1.40 -23.14 16.56
C TRP A 237 -2.85 -22.72 16.23
N LYS A 238 -3.38 -21.61 16.79
CA LYS A 238 -4.76 -21.16 16.48
C LYS A 238 -4.87 -20.56 15.08
N VAL A 239 -3.79 -19.91 14.63
CA VAL A 239 -3.66 -19.39 13.27
C VAL A 239 -3.49 -20.56 12.29
N LEU A 240 -2.68 -21.56 12.64
CA LEU A 240 -2.54 -22.83 11.90
C LEU A 240 -3.85 -23.64 11.80
N ALA A 241 -4.64 -23.70 12.88
CA ALA A 241 -5.91 -24.44 12.91
C ALA A 241 -7.01 -23.82 12.01
N ILE A 242 -6.92 -22.52 11.70
CA ILE A 242 -7.77 -21.84 10.73
C ILE A 242 -7.16 -21.92 9.32
N LEU A 243 -5.82 -21.84 9.22
CA LEU A 243 -5.05 -21.93 7.98
C LEU A 243 -5.26 -23.24 7.23
N VAL A 244 -5.13 -24.39 7.90
CA VAL A 244 -5.18 -25.72 7.27
C VAL A 244 -6.52 -26.04 6.58
N PRO A 245 -7.69 -25.83 7.19
CA PRO A 245 -8.97 -26.05 6.50
C PRO A 245 -9.25 -24.99 5.42
N PHE A 246 -8.75 -23.77 5.57
CA PHE A 246 -8.98 -22.68 4.60
C PHE A 246 -8.12 -22.83 3.34
N THR A 247 -6.85 -23.27 3.48
CA THR A 247 -6.02 -23.65 2.33
C THR A 247 -6.58 -24.89 1.63
N ALA A 248 -7.10 -25.88 2.36
CA ALA A 248 -7.79 -27.04 1.78
C ALA A 248 -9.05 -26.64 0.98
N ALA A 249 -9.82 -25.65 1.45
CA ALA A 249 -11.01 -25.16 0.75
C ALA A 249 -10.70 -24.32 -0.50
N ILE A 250 -9.60 -23.56 -0.50
CA ILE A 250 -9.14 -22.81 -1.68
C ILE A 250 -8.56 -23.75 -2.74
N TRP A 251 -7.82 -24.78 -2.32
CA TRP A 251 -7.33 -25.83 -3.22
C TRP A 251 -8.50 -26.57 -3.90
N LEU A 252 -9.59 -26.82 -3.15
CA LEU A 252 -10.84 -27.39 -3.68
C LEU A 252 -11.56 -26.45 -4.67
N LYS A 253 -11.40 -25.13 -4.54
CA LYS A 253 -12.03 -24.13 -5.43
C LYS A 253 -11.35 -24.04 -6.80
N ASP A 254 -10.03 -24.16 -6.87
CA ASP A 254 -9.32 -24.23 -8.17
C ASP A 254 -9.69 -25.50 -8.95
N THR A 255 -10.08 -26.58 -8.26
CA THR A 255 -10.68 -27.79 -8.86
C THR A 255 -12.11 -27.56 -9.37
N LEU A 256 -12.80 -26.51 -8.90
CA LEU A 256 -14.21 -26.21 -9.20
C LEU A 256 -14.41 -25.03 -10.17
N LYS A 257 -13.35 -24.56 -10.85
CA LYS A 257 -13.36 -23.47 -11.87
C LYS A 257 -14.35 -23.63 -13.04
N SER A 258 -15.11 -24.73 -13.10
CA SER A 258 -16.17 -24.96 -14.08
C SER A 258 -17.50 -24.24 -13.77
N PHE A 259 -17.65 -23.56 -12.63
CA PHE A 259 -18.90 -22.89 -12.26
C PHE A 259 -18.63 -21.58 -11.53
N ASP A 260 -18.69 -20.43 -12.21
CA ASP A 260 -19.33 -19.26 -11.60
C ASP A 260 -19.75 -18.17 -12.63
N PRO A 261 -20.95 -17.59 -12.48
CA PRO A 261 -21.54 -16.61 -13.39
C PRO A 261 -21.07 -15.15 -13.15
N PRO A 262 -21.28 -14.23 -14.11
CA PRO A 262 -20.83 -12.85 -14.00
C PRO A 262 -21.74 -12.01 -13.08
N GLY A 263 -21.21 -11.43 -12.00
CA GLY A 263 -21.95 -10.45 -11.19
C GLY A 263 -21.47 -10.20 -9.76
N HIS A 264 -20.56 -11.01 -9.23
CA HIS A 264 -19.99 -10.83 -7.89
C HIS A 264 -18.60 -10.21 -8.01
N TRP A 265 -18.15 -9.43 -7.02
CA TRP A 265 -16.78 -8.94 -6.96
C TRP A 265 -15.86 -10.16 -7.07
N SER A 266 -15.27 -10.35 -8.24
CA SER A 266 -14.44 -11.51 -8.48
C SER A 266 -13.32 -11.47 -7.44
N ALA A 267 -13.01 -12.61 -6.82
CA ALA A 267 -11.93 -12.70 -5.82
C ALA A 267 -10.63 -11.96 -6.25
N PRO A 268 -10.24 -11.95 -7.55
CA PRO A 268 -9.14 -11.12 -8.06
C PRO A 268 -9.30 -9.61 -7.86
N GLY A 269 -10.50 -9.05 -8.01
CA GLY A 269 -10.77 -7.62 -7.85
C GLY A 269 -10.59 -7.14 -6.41
N LEU A 270 -11.10 -7.90 -5.44
CA LEU A 270 -10.86 -7.63 -4.02
C LEU A 270 -9.37 -7.76 -3.67
N GLN A 271 -8.70 -8.76 -4.24
CA GLN A 271 -7.25 -8.98 -4.09
C GLN A 271 -6.42 -7.78 -4.57
N LEU A 272 -6.75 -7.22 -5.74
CA LEU A 272 -6.08 -6.04 -6.27
C LEU A 272 -6.25 -4.83 -5.34
N LEU A 273 -7.47 -4.62 -4.82
CA LEU A 273 -7.77 -3.52 -3.90
C LEU A 273 -7.02 -3.63 -2.57
N PHE A 274 -6.94 -4.83 -1.98
CA PHE A 274 -6.17 -5.03 -0.74
C PHE A 274 -4.68 -4.85 -0.95
N THR A 275 -4.14 -5.35 -2.07
CA THR A 275 -2.74 -5.15 -2.43
C THR A 275 -2.44 -3.66 -2.60
N ALA A 276 -3.27 -2.94 -3.35
CA ALA A 276 -3.14 -1.50 -3.52
C ALA A 276 -3.22 -0.74 -2.18
N TYR A 277 -4.13 -1.15 -1.28
CA TYR A 277 -4.23 -0.58 0.06
C TYR A 277 -2.97 -0.83 0.90
N ALA A 278 -2.47 -2.07 0.95
CA ALA A 278 -1.26 -2.42 1.70
C ALA A 278 -0.03 -1.66 1.19
N VAL A 279 0.13 -1.54 -0.13
CA VAL A 279 1.17 -0.74 -0.77
C VAL A 279 1.02 0.74 -0.41
N ALA A 280 -0.20 1.30 -0.54
CA ALA A 280 -0.46 2.70 -0.20
C ALA A 280 -0.15 3.02 1.27
N VAL A 281 -0.50 2.12 2.20
CA VAL A 281 -0.16 2.27 3.62
C VAL A 281 1.35 2.21 3.83
N GLY A 282 2.05 1.24 3.22
CA GLY A 282 3.51 1.13 3.32
C GLY A 282 4.23 2.37 2.77
N LEU A 283 3.82 2.86 1.60
CA LEU A 283 4.35 4.08 1.00
C LEU A 283 4.09 5.30 1.89
N ARG A 284 2.88 5.42 2.45
CA ARG A 284 2.55 6.49 3.40
C ARG A 284 3.45 6.45 4.63
N LEU A 285 3.71 5.26 5.18
CA LEU A 285 4.63 5.08 6.32
C LEU A 285 6.05 5.48 5.95
N LEU A 286 6.51 5.11 4.74
CA LEU A 286 7.83 5.51 4.24
C LEU A 286 7.97 7.03 4.13
N ILE A 287 7.00 7.70 3.50
CA ILE A 287 6.98 9.16 3.33
C ILE A 287 6.92 9.86 4.69
N ARG A 288 6.10 9.35 5.63
CA ARG A 288 5.99 9.92 6.99
C ARG A 288 7.31 9.86 7.76
N ASN A 289 8.08 8.78 7.61
CA ASN A 289 9.34 8.57 8.33
C ASN A 289 10.56 9.24 7.66
N GLN A 290 10.40 9.92 6.51
CA GLN A 290 11.49 10.65 5.86
C GLN A 290 11.74 11.99 6.57
N ARG A 291 12.88 12.09 7.27
CA ARG A 291 13.36 13.35 7.91
C ARG A 291 13.61 14.45 6.87
N THR A 292 14.00 14.09 5.66
CA THR A 292 14.26 14.99 4.52
C THR A 292 13.02 15.14 3.64
N ARG A 293 12.07 15.97 4.09
CA ARG A 293 10.86 16.35 3.34
C ARG A 293 11.15 17.28 2.13
N SER A 294 12.40 17.67 1.92
CA SER A 294 12.79 18.79 1.05
C SER A 294 12.83 18.49 -0.45
N TRP A 295 13.04 17.23 -0.87
CA TRP A 295 13.26 16.89 -2.30
C TRP A 295 12.02 16.32 -3.01
N VAL A 296 11.04 15.78 -2.26
CA VAL A 296 9.80 15.19 -2.81
C VAL A 296 8.97 16.16 -3.66
N PRO A 297 8.81 17.45 -3.30
CA PRO A 297 8.07 18.41 -4.13
C PRO A 297 8.70 18.64 -5.52
N TRP A 298 10.01 18.40 -5.65
CA TRP A 298 10.77 18.63 -6.88
C TRP A 298 10.80 17.41 -7.80
N LEU A 299 10.61 16.21 -7.26
CA LEU A 299 10.58 14.98 -8.06
C LEU A 299 9.35 14.89 -8.97
N ILE A 300 8.18 15.35 -8.53
CA ILE A 300 6.95 15.22 -9.31
C ILE A 300 7.04 16.06 -10.60
N PRO A 301 7.41 17.36 -10.56
CA PRO A 301 7.64 18.14 -11.78
C PRO A 301 8.75 17.59 -12.67
N ALA A 302 9.81 16.99 -12.10
CA ALA A 302 10.91 16.42 -12.87
C ALA A 302 10.55 15.07 -13.54
N ALA A 303 9.75 14.25 -12.88
CA ALA A 303 9.34 12.94 -13.39
C ALA A 303 8.22 13.02 -14.43
N LEU A 304 7.37 14.05 -14.37
CA LEU A 304 6.21 14.20 -15.26
C LEU A 304 6.57 14.27 -16.75
N PRO A 305 7.58 15.06 -17.20
CA PRO A 305 7.98 15.09 -18.62
C PRO A 305 8.51 13.74 -19.11
N VAL A 306 9.30 13.04 -18.28
CA VAL A 306 9.84 11.72 -18.61
C VAL A 306 8.71 10.69 -18.72
N ALA A 307 7.75 10.73 -17.79
CA ALA A 307 6.58 9.86 -17.82
C ALA A 307 5.74 10.11 -19.08
N LEU A 308 5.50 11.38 -19.46
CA LEU A 308 4.75 11.74 -20.66
C LEU A 308 5.47 11.34 -21.96
N ALA A 309 6.81 11.45 -22.01
CA ALA A 309 7.59 11.06 -23.18
C ALA A 309 7.63 9.54 -23.39
N LEU A 310 7.71 8.76 -22.31
CA LEU A 310 7.72 7.29 -22.37
C LEU A 310 6.32 6.69 -22.59
N PHE A 311 5.26 7.41 -22.20
CA PHE A 311 3.90 6.87 -22.15
C PHE A 311 3.40 6.25 -23.47
N PRO A 312 3.54 6.89 -24.65
CA PRO A 312 2.97 6.35 -25.89
C PRO A 312 3.66 5.09 -26.38
N GLY A 313 4.98 4.97 -26.15
CA GLY A 313 5.76 3.80 -26.57
C GLY A 313 5.49 2.55 -25.73
N LEU A 314 5.10 2.69 -24.47
CA LEU A 314 4.88 1.54 -23.58
C LEU A 314 3.69 0.68 -24.00
N GLY A 315 2.63 1.27 -24.55
CA GLY A 315 1.41 0.56 -24.95
C GLY A 315 1.55 -0.25 -26.24
N SER A 316 2.62 -0.06 -27.04
CA SER A 316 2.82 -0.83 -28.27
C SER A 316 3.00 -2.31 -27.97
N VAL A 317 3.68 -2.65 -26.86
CA VAL A 317 3.96 -4.01 -26.41
C VAL A 317 2.69 -4.87 -26.34
N VAL A 318 1.56 -4.31 -25.87
CA VAL A 318 0.28 -5.02 -25.79
C VAL A 318 -0.18 -5.47 -27.18
N HIS A 319 -0.06 -4.60 -28.17
CA HIS A 319 -0.53 -4.87 -29.53
C HIS A 319 0.46 -5.73 -30.30
N THR A 320 1.77 -5.53 -30.10
CA THR A 320 2.83 -6.35 -30.71
C THR A 320 2.63 -7.82 -30.37
N TYR A 321 2.55 -8.19 -29.10
CA TYR A 321 2.40 -9.60 -28.71
C TYR A 321 1.03 -10.21 -29.09
N TYR A 322 0.00 -9.39 -29.26
CA TYR A 322 -1.29 -9.86 -29.77
C TYR A 322 -1.25 -10.12 -31.29
N LEU A 323 -0.65 -9.22 -32.06
CA LEU A 323 -0.54 -9.29 -33.52
C LEU A 323 0.53 -10.27 -34.00
N GLU A 324 1.56 -10.52 -33.19
CA GLU A 324 2.61 -11.51 -33.47
C GLU A 324 2.02 -12.91 -33.68
N GLU A 325 0.97 -13.27 -32.95
CA GLU A 325 0.24 -14.54 -33.14
C GLU A 325 -0.46 -14.64 -34.51
N PHE A 326 -0.81 -13.49 -35.11
CA PHE A 326 -1.31 -13.41 -36.48
C PHE A 326 -0.19 -13.28 -37.51
N GLY A 327 1.08 -13.19 -37.10
CA GLY A 327 2.22 -12.92 -37.98
C GLY A 327 2.24 -11.49 -38.53
N LEU A 328 1.67 -10.53 -37.80
CA LEU A 328 1.63 -9.11 -38.15
C LEU A 328 2.46 -8.27 -37.18
N ASP A 329 3.04 -7.19 -37.71
CA ASP A 329 3.71 -6.19 -36.91
C ASP A 329 2.71 -5.15 -36.40
N ARG A 330 3.08 -4.43 -35.32
CA ARG A 330 2.22 -3.39 -34.76
C ARG A 330 1.98 -2.25 -35.75
N GLU A 331 2.93 -2.00 -36.63
CA GLU A 331 2.90 -0.93 -37.63
C GLU A 331 1.92 -1.20 -38.79
N ASP A 332 1.41 -2.43 -38.89
CA ASP A 332 0.47 -2.84 -39.96
C ASP A 332 -0.98 -2.49 -39.65
N VAL A 333 -1.28 -2.11 -38.40
CA VAL A 333 -2.64 -1.86 -37.91
C VAL A 333 -2.70 -0.49 -37.24
N ASP A 334 -3.50 0.43 -37.78
CA ASP A 334 -3.72 1.73 -37.16
C ASP A 334 -4.64 1.58 -35.95
N ILE A 335 -4.06 1.75 -34.77
CA ILE A 335 -4.78 1.63 -33.50
C ILE A 335 -5.14 3.04 -33.02
N PRO A 336 -6.42 3.34 -32.73
CA PRO A 336 -6.82 4.64 -32.23
C PRO A 336 -6.03 5.08 -30.99
N ARG A 337 -5.63 6.36 -30.94
CA ARG A 337 -4.76 6.90 -29.88
C ARG A 337 -5.29 6.67 -28.46
N TYR A 338 -6.61 6.67 -28.28
CA TYR A 338 -7.21 6.42 -26.97
C TYR A 338 -6.98 4.99 -26.48
N TRP A 339 -7.00 4.00 -27.37
CA TRP A 339 -6.70 2.62 -27.03
C TRP A 339 -5.21 2.42 -26.75
N GLN A 340 -4.33 3.10 -27.49
CA GLN A 340 -2.90 3.12 -27.18
C GLN A 340 -2.66 3.68 -25.77
N ALA A 341 -3.36 4.76 -25.38
CA ALA A 341 -3.26 5.33 -24.03
C ALA A 341 -3.77 4.35 -22.95
N ILE A 342 -4.86 3.62 -23.20
CA ILE A 342 -5.38 2.59 -22.28
C ILE A 342 -4.39 1.43 -22.14
N ALA A 343 -3.80 0.96 -23.25
CA ALA A 343 -2.76 -0.07 -23.25
C ALA A 343 -1.52 0.38 -22.48
N SER A 344 -1.06 1.62 -22.69
CA SER A 344 0.05 2.21 -21.92
C SER A 344 -0.26 2.29 -20.43
N ALA A 345 -1.49 2.69 -20.06
CA ALA A 345 -1.91 2.72 -18.66
C ALA A 345 -1.87 1.33 -18.02
N LYS A 346 -2.26 0.29 -18.76
CA LYS A 346 -2.14 -1.11 -18.32
C LYS A 346 -0.67 -1.49 -18.07
N VAL A 347 0.24 -1.12 -18.97
CA VAL A 347 1.67 -1.39 -18.82
C VAL A 347 2.26 -0.66 -17.62
N VAL A 348 1.94 0.62 -17.44
CA VAL A 348 2.38 1.39 -16.27
C VAL A 348 1.82 0.79 -14.98
N ALA A 349 0.55 0.38 -14.96
CA ALA A 349 -0.06 -0.30 -13.81
C ALA A 349 0.66 -1.63 -13.51
N ALA A 350 1.01 -2.41 -14.54
CA ALA A 350 1.78 -3.65 -14.39
C ALA A 350 3.20 -3.39 -13.88
N MET A 351 3.90 -2.38 -14.40
CA MET A 351 5.22 -1.98 -13.90
C MET A 351 5.14 -1.56 -12.43
N SER A 352 4.07 -0.87 -12.03
CA SER A 352 3.86 -0.35 -10.66
C SER A 352 3.90 -1.41 -9.55
N VAL A 353 3.91 -2.70 -9.88
CA VAL A 353 4.15 -3.79 -8.92
C VAL A 353 5.49 -3.61 -8.18
N TRP A 354 6.49 -2.94 -8.79
CA TRP A 354 7.74 -2.60 -8.11
C TRP A 354 7.54 -1.77 -6.83
N LEU A 355 6.43 -1.02 -6.70
CA LEU A 355 6.10 -0.22 -5.52
C LEU A 355 5.89 -1.05 -4.24
N VAL A 356 5.73 -2.37 -4.36
CA VAL A 356 5.73 -3.30 -3.22
C VAL A 356 7.03 -3.19 -2.43
N ALA A 357 8.17 -3.01 -3.09
CA ALA A 357 9.47 -2.89 -2.44
C ALA A 357 9.60 -1.63 -1.55
N PRO A 358 9.40 -0.38 -2.04
CA PRO A 358 9.41 0.79 -1.17
C PRO A 358 8.30 0.77 -0.12
N ALA A 359 7.12 0.18 -0.41
CA ALA A 359 6.10 -0.02 0.61
C ALA A 359 6.60 -0.93 1.74
N PHE A 360 7.23 -2.05 1.39
CA PHE A 360 7.84 -2.97 2.34
C PHE A 360 8.93 -2.29 3.19
N TRP A 361 9.80 -1.50 2.57
CA TRP A 361 10.78 -0.68 3.28
C TRP A 361 10.15 0.30 4.28
N GLY A 362 9.02 0.89 3.90
CA GLY A 362 8.20 1.72 4.78
C GLY A 362 7.75 0.98 6.04
N TYR A 363 7.28 -0.26 5.91
CA TYR A 363 6.94 -1.11 7.05
C TYR A 363 8.15 -1.45 7.90
N LEU A 364 9.27 -1.87 7.30
CA LEU A 364 10.48 -2.21 8.05
C LEU A 364 10.99 -1.01 8.88
N ARG A 365 10.96 0.19 8.31
CA ARG A 365 11.29 1.43 9.04
C ARG A 365 10.28 1.74 10.12
N HIS A 366 8.99 1.56 9.85
CA HIS A 366 7.94 1.83 10.83
C HIS A 366 8.04 0.93 12.08
N PHE A 367 8.54 -0.30 11.92
CA PHE A 367 8.76 -1.26 13.01
C PHE A 367 10.21 -1.35 13.49
N HIS A 368 11.05 -0.35 13.14
CA HIS A 368 12.43 -0.24 13.59
C HIS A 368 13.30 -1.48 13.30
N ARG A 369 13.04 -2.17 12.17
CA ARG A 369 13.81 -3.35 11.74
C ARG A 369 15.05 -3.00 10.92
N VAL A 370 15.10 -1.80 10.35
CA VAL A 370 16.22 -1.32 9.52
C VAL A 370 17.09 -0.33 10.30
N VAL A 371 17.79 -0.81 11.32
CA VAL A 371 18.76 0.02 12.05
C VAL A 371 20.17 -0.42 11.73
N ARG A 372 20.58 -1.63 12.15
CA ARG A 372 21.94 -2.16 11.94
C ARG A 372 22.16 -2.70 10.53
N ASP A 373 21.32 -3.63 10.08
CA ASP A 373 21.51 -4.36 8.82
C ASP A 373 20.91 -3.65 7.60
N ARG A 374 21.07 -2.32 7.56
CA ARG A 374 20.44 -1.47 6.53
C ARG A 374 20.86 -1.86 5.11
N TRP A 375 22.09 -2.31 4.92
CA TRP A 375 22.61 -2.75 3.63
C TRP A 375 21.90 -4.02 3.15
N PHE A 376 21.74 -5.03 4.01
CA PHE A 376 21.13 -6.31 3.65
C PHE A 376 19.67 -6.13 3.27
N TYR A 377 18.89 -5.46 4.13
CA TYR A 377 17.50 -5.14 3.83
C TYR A 377 17.37 -4.24 2.60
N GLY A 378 18.34 -3.33 2.38
CA GLY A 378 18.39 -2.47 1.20
C GLY A 378 18.59 -3.29 -0.07
N ALA A 379 19.54 -4.22 -0.08
CA ALA A 379 19.82 -5.12 -1.19
C ALA A 379 18.63 -6.03 -1.51
N VAL A 380 18.01 -6.64 -0.49
CA VAL A 380 16.81 -7.46 -0.66
C VAL A 380 15.66 -6.63 -1.23
N THR A 381 15.44 -5.42 -0.72
CA THR A 381 14.39 -4.52 -1.23
C THR A 381 14.66 -4.12 -2.68
N ALA A 382 15.91 -3.82 -3.04
CA ALA A 382 16.30 -3.49 -4.41
C ALA A 382 16.09 -4.68 -5.37
N LEU A 383 16.48 -5.89 -4.95
CA LEU A 383 16.23 -7.10 -5.73
C LEU A 383 14.73 -7.34 -5.95
N VAL A 384 13.91 -7.22 -4.91
CA VAL A 384 12.45 -7.33 -5.01
C VAL A 384 11.89 -6.27 -5.97
N ALA A 385 12.39 -5.04 -5.92
CA ALA A 385 11.97 -3.98 -6.84
C ALA A 385 12.29 -4.32 -8.30
N ILE A 386 13.52 -4.76 -8.60
CA ILE A 386 13.96 -5.12 -9.95
C ILE A 386 13.15 -6.31 -10.48
N VAL A 387 13.02 -7.38 -9.69
CA VAL A 387 12.25 -8.57 -10.08
C VAL A 387 10.78 -8.21 -10.32
N SER A 388 10.17 -7.42 -9.44
CA SER A 388 8.78 -6.99 -9.57
C SER A 388 8.56 -6.08 -10.78
N PHE A 389 9.51 -5.19 -11.07
CA PHE A 389 9.47 -4.30 -12.23
C PHE A 389 9.51 -5.07 -13.55
N ALA A 390 10.33 -6.12 -13.64
CA ALA A 390 10.42 -6.96 -14.83
C ALA A 390 9.25 -7.96 -14.93
N ALA A 391 8.88 -8.58 -13.81
CA ALA A 391 7.81 -9.57 -13.76
C ALA A 391 6.44 -8.94 -14.05
N GLY A 392 6.19 -7.72 -13.57
CA GLY A 392 4.90 -7.04 -13.75
C GLY A 392 4.41 -7.04 -15.20
N PRO A 393 5.13 -6.41 -16.14
CA PRO A 393 4.78 -6.42 -17.58
C PRO A 393 4.69 -7.84 -18.15
N LEU A 394 5.63 -8.73 -17.80
CA LEU A 394 5.62 -10.10 -18.32
C LEU A 394 4.30 -10.83 -18.01
N TYR A 395 3.84 -10.77 -16.76
CA TYR A 395 2.67 -11.53 -16.30
C TYR A 395 1.34 -10.82 -16.54
N PHE A 396 1.30 -9.50 -16.48
CA PHE A 396 0.04 -8.74 -16.57
C PHE A 396 -0.20 -8.12 -17.95
N VAL A 397 0.80 -8.12 -18.83
CA VAL A 397 0.73 -7.49 -20.16
C VAL A 397 1.10 -8.49 -21.25
N ILE A 398 2.35 -8.95 -21.29
CA ILE A 398 2.91 -9.72 -22.41
C ILE A 398 2.21 -11.07 -22.54
N ARG A 399 2.23 -11.89 -21.47
CA ARG A 399 1.64 -13.23 -21.52
C ARG A 399 0.13 -13.19 -21.79
N PRO A 400 -0.68 -12.35 -21.11
CA PRO A 400 -2.10 -12.24 -21.42
C PRO A 400 -2.40 -11.69 -22.83
N ALA A 401 -1.51 -10.89 -23.42
CA ALA A 401 -1.65 -10.43 -24.80
C ALA A 401 -1.42 -11.55 -25.80
N ALA A 402 -0.35 -12.32 -25.63
CA ALA A 402 -0.08 -13.51 -26.44
C ALA A 402 -1.20 -14.56 -26.29
N GLU A 403 -1.64 -14.85 -25.06
CA GLU A 403 -2.76 -15.77 -24.80
C GLU A 403 -4.07 -15.31 -25.48
N ALA A 404 -4.33 -13.99 -25.51
CA ALA A 404 -5.45 -13.42 -26.23
C ALA A 404 -5.30 -13.55 -27.75
N GLY A 405 -4.09 -13.36 -28.28
CA GLY A 405 -3.75 -13.57 -29.69
C GLY A 405 -3.97 -15.02 -30.11
N VAL A 406 -3.43 -15.99 -29.36
CA VAL A 406 -3.65 -17.44 -29.58
C VAL A 406 -5.14 -17.79 -29.57
N THR A 407 -5.90 -17.21 -28.63
CA THR A 407 -7.34 -17.43 -28.54
C THR A 407 -8.09 -16.85 -29.74
N ALA A 408 -7.68 -15.66 -30.20
CA ALA A 408 -8.23 -14.99 -31.37
C ALA A 408 -7.91 -15.74 -32.67
N VAL A 409 -6.67 -16.20 -32.85
CA VAL A 409 -6.26 -17.07 -33.97
C VAL A 409 -7.10 -18.34 -33.98
N ARG A 410 -7.24 -19.02 -32.83
CA ARG A 410 -8.08 -20.23 -32.73
C ARG A 410 -9.54 -19.96 -33.07
N ALA A 411 -10.09 -18.81 -32.68
CA ALA A 411 -11.44 -18.41 -33.06
C ALA A 411 -11.54 -18.20 -34.57
N ALA A 412 -10.57 -17.51 -35.17
CA ALA A 412 -10.51 -17.25 -36.60
C ALA A 412 -10.38 -18.53 -37.43
N THR A 413 -9.49 -19.46 -37.04
CA THR A 413 -9.37 -20.79 -37.66
C THR A 413 -10.67 -21.60 -37.57
N ALA A 414 -11.44 -21.41 -36.49
CA ALA A 414 -12.75 -22.04 -36.32
C ALA A 414 -13.88 -21.32 -37.07
N GLY A 415 -13.57 -20.35 -37.93
CA GLY A 415 -14.55 -19.58 -38.68
C GLY A 415 -15.43 -18.68 -37.79
N ARG A 416 -14.91 -18.20 -36.67
CA ARG A 416 -15.59 -17.22 -35.80
C ARG A 416 -14.82 -15.91 -35.80
N THR A 417 -15.54 -14.80 -35.75
CA THR A 417 -14.93 -13.48 -35.57
C THR A 417 -14.34 -13.37 -34.15
N PRO A 418 -13.04 -13.08 -33.99
CA PRO A 418 -12.46 -12.81 -32.68
C PRO A 418 -13.11 -11.62 -31.98
N SER A 419 -13.12 -11.62 -30.65
CA SER A 419 -13.53 -10.44 -29.87
C SER A 419 -12.51 -9.31 -30.03
N GLY A 420 -12.99 -8.06 -30.04
CA GLY A 420 -12.12 -6.88 -30.10
C GLY A 420 -11.07 -6.85 -28.99
N TYR A 421 -9.86 -6.42 -29.32
CA TYR A 421 -8.73 -6.37 -28.38
C TYR A 421 -8.03 -5.01 -28.45
N TYR A 422 -8.22 -4.18 -27.42
CA TYR A 422 -7.62 -2.83 -27.30
C TYR A 422 -7.71 -2.02 -28.61
N GLY A 423 -8.89 -1.98 -29.24
CA GLY A 423 -9.13 -1.21 -30.46
C GLY A 423 -8.81 -1.92 -31.77
N ILE A 424 -8.38 -3.17 -31.71
CA ILE A 424 -8.30 -4.06 -32.87
C ILE A 424 -9.63 -4.81 -32.96
N ASP A 425 -10.48 -4.40 -33.89
CA ASP A 425 -11.77 -5.03 -34.16
C ASP A 425 -11.69 -5.83 -35.46
N ALA A 426 -11.66 -7.15 -35.33
CA ALA A 426 -11.51 -8.04 -36.47
C ALA A 426 -12.84 -8.16 -37.24
N SER A 427 -12.77 -8.16 -38.57
CA SER A 427 -13.94 -8.35 -39.44
C SER A 427 -13.61 -9.23 -40.64
N TRP A 428 -14.56 -10.05 -41.08
CA TRP A 428 -14.37 -10.86 -42.28
C TRP A 428 -14.67 -10.02 -43.53
N VAL A 429 -13.74 -10.03 -44.48
CA VAL A 429 -13.84 -9.28 -45.73
C VAL A 429 -13.47 -10.15 -46.93
N CYS A 430 -14.12 -9.87 -48.05
CA CYS A 430 -13.79 -10.40 -49.35
C CYS A 430 -12.92 -9.42 -50.11
N VAL A 431 -11.84 -9.93 -50.70
CA VAL A 431 -10.86 -9.13 -51.43
C VAL A 431 -11.14 -9.25 -52.93
N ALA A 432 -11.62 -8.18 -53.54
CA ALA A 432 -11.80 -8.07 -54.98
C ALA A 432 -10.65 -7.24 -55.58
N PRO A 433 -9.70 -7.86 -56.32
CA PRO A 433 -8.60 -7.14 -56.97
C PRO A 433 -9.14 -6.15 -58.01
N ARG A 434 -8.59 -4.93 -58.04
CA ARG A 434 -8.85 -3.95 -59.12
C ARG A 434 -7.86 -4.08 -60.28
N VAL A 435 -6.82 -4.88 -60.09
CA VAL A 435 -5.76 -5.17 -61.06
C VAL A 435 -5.65 -6.69 -61.24
N SER A 436 -4.92 -7.13 -62.26
CA SER A 436 -4.66 -8.56 -62.45
C SER A 436 -3.96 -9.14 -61.21
N LEU A 437 -4.24 -10.41 -60.87
CA LEU A 437 -3.65 -11.05 -59.68
C LEU A 437 -2.12 -11.09 -59.72
N SER A 438 -1.53 -11.19 -60.91
CA SER A 438 -0.08 -11.15 -61.14
C SER A 438 0.54 -9.77 -60.87
N GLU A 439 -0.25 -8.69 -60.97
CA GLU A 439 0.20 -7.31 -60.73
C GLU A 439 -0.13 -6.81 -59.33
N LEU A 440 -0.76 -7.64 -58.49
CA LEU A 440 -1.16 -7.25 -57.14
C LEU A 440 0.00 -7.47 -56.17
N PRO A 441 0.70 -6.41 -55.72
CA PRO A 441 1.73 -6.55 -54.70
C PRO A 441 1.07 -7.02 -53.40
N SER A 442 1.49 -8.20 -52.93
CA SER A 442 1.10 -8.75 -51.64
C SER A 442 2.37 -9.07 -50.85
N GLU A 443 2.40 -8.67 -49.59
CA GLU A 443 3.44 -9.08 -48.65
C GLU A 443 2.90 -10.24 -47.81
N GLY A 444 3.67 -11.33 -47.71
CA GLY A 444 3.22 -12.57 -47.06
C GLY A 444 2.68 -13.59 -48.08
N ALA A 445 1.51 -14.17 -47.81
CA ALA A 445 0.90 -15.17 -48.71
C ALA A 445 0.15 -14.54 -49.90
N ALA A 446 0.02 -15.30 -50.99
CA ALA A 446 -0.73 -14.87 -52.17
C ALA A 446 -2.25 -14.78 -51.89
N ILE A 447 -2.91 -13.79 -52.49
CA ILE A 447 -4.37 -13.64 -52.34
C ILE A 447 -5.12 -14.69 -53.16
N THR A 448 -6.15 -15.29 -52.55
CA THR A 448 -7.16 -16.12 -53.21
C THR A 448 -8.50 -15.40 -53.08
N PRO A 449 -8.99 -14.71 -54.12
CA PRO A 449 -10.21 -13.88 -54.06
C PRO A 449 -11.49 -14.66 -53.72
N ALA A 450 -11.50 -15.98 -53.92
CA ALA A 450 -12.66 -16.84 -53.70
C ALA A 450 -13.00 -17.07 -52.22
N SER A 451 -12.08 -16.76 -51.30
CA SER A 451 -12.27 -17.01 -49.87
C SER A 451 -12.13 -15.73 -49.05
N PRO A 452 -12.92 -15.58 -47.98
CA PRO A 452 -12.85 -14.41 -47.11
C PRO A 452 -11.55 -14.41 -46.30
N TYR A 453 -11.12 -13.21 -45.92
CA TYR A 453 -9.97 -12.92 -45.08
C TYR A 453 -10.43 -12.24 -43.81
N LEU A 454 -9.74 -12.50 -42.70
CA LEU A 454 -9.95 -11.73 -41.49
C LEU A 454 -9.14 -10.43 -41.59
N MET A 455 -9.80 -9.29 -41.71
CA MET A 455 -9.17 -7.98 -41.60
C MET A 455 -9.01 -7.62 -40.13
N LEU A 456 -7.77 -7.37 -39.72
CA LEU A 456 -7.44 -6.91 -38.36
C LEU A 456 -7.32 -5.38 -38.28
N GLY A 457 -7.13 -4.73 -39.44
CA GLY A 457 -7.16 -3.29 -39.60
C GLY A 457 -6.38 -2.86 -40.84
N ASP A 458 -6.05 -1.59 -40.91
CA ASP A 458 -5.24 -1.02 -41.98
C ASP A 458 -4.26 0.02 -41.42
N ALA A 459 -3.11 0.15 -42.07
CA ALA A 459 -2.12 1.19 -41.77
C ALA A 459 -1.34 1.55 -43.03
N SER A 460 -0.94 2.82 -43.14
CA SER A 460 -0.10 3.31 -44.26
C SER A 460 -0.64 2.96 -45.66
N GLY A 461 -1.97 2.89 -45.81
CA GLY A 461 -2.63 2.56 -47.07
C GLY A 461 -2.60 1.07 -47.45
N LYS A 462 -2.22 0.17 -46.53
CA LYS A 462 -2.29 -1.28 -46.70
C LYS A 462 -3.30 -1.88 -45.72
N ALA A 463 -4.08 -2.85 -46.16
CA ALA A 463 -4.92 -3.66 -45.30
C ALA A 463 -4.12 -4.84 -44.74
N ALA A 464 -4.22 -5.07 -43.44
CA ALA A 464 -3.66 -6.21 -42.75
C ALA A 464 -4.71 -7.33 -42.67
N LEU A 465 -4.49 -8.38 -43.46
CA LEU A 465 -5.39 -9.51 -43.62
C LEU A 465 -4.76 -10.77 -43.05
N TRP A 466 -5.59 -11.71 -42.60
CA TRP A 466 -5.15 -13.01 -42.11
C TRP A 466 -6.04 -14.13 -42.63
N ARG A 467 -5.43 -15.26 -43.04
CA ARG A 467 -6.13 -16.50 -43.38
C ARG A 467 -5.23 -17.71 -43.20
N ASP A 468 -5.79 -18.81 -42.69
CA ASP A 468 -5.14 -20.13 -42.62
C ASP A 468 -3.73 -20.11 -41.99
N GLY A 469 -3.52 -19.25 -40.99
CA GLY A 469 -2.21 -19.11 -40.33
C GLY A 469 -1.23 -18.17 -41.04
N HIS A 470 -1.64 -17.48 -42.09
CA HIS A 470 -0.81 -16.56 -42.86
C HIS A 470 -1.34 -15.13 -42.82
N ALA A 471 -0.46 -14.19 -42.47
CA ALA A 471 -0.67 -12.77 -42.69
C ALA A 471 -0.49 -12.41 -44.18
N VAL A 472 -1.32 -11.49 -44.66
CA VAL A 472 -1.27 -10.93 -46.01
C VAL A 472 -1.47 -9.43 -45.92
N LYS A 473 -0.54 -8.63 -46.44
CA LYS A 473 -0.67 -7.17 -46.49
C LYS A 473 -0.85 -6.71 -47.92
N VAL A 474 -1.91 -5.95 -48.19
CA VAL A 474 -2.29 -5.56 -49.57
C VAL A 474 -2.65 -4.08 -49.66
N PRO A 475 -2.19 -3.34 -50.70
CA PRO A 475 -2.51 -1.92 -50.83
C PRO A 475 -4.00 -1.68 -51.08
N LEU A 476 -4.62 -0.82 -50.26
CA LEU A 476 -6.05 -0.47 -50.33
C LEU A 476 -6.44 0.20 -51.65
N ASN A 477 -5.50 0.84 -52.37
CA ASN A 477 -5.76 1.44 -53.68
C ASN A 477 -5.82 0.41 -54.82
N LYS A 478 -5.43 -0.85 -54.58
CA LYS A 478 -5.40 -1.94 -55.58
C LYS A 478 -6.46 -3.01 -55.34
N VAL A 479 -7.16 -2.95 -54.21
CA VAL A 479 -8.21 -3.90 -53.86
C VAL A 479 -9.49 -3.18 -53.46
N LEU A 480 -10.62 -3.84 -53.62
CA LEU A 480 -11.88 -3.47 -52.99
C LEU A 480 -12.15 -4.49 -51.89
N LEU A 481 -12.31 -3.99 -50.65
CA LEU A 481 -12.69 -4.83 -49.51
C LEU A 481 -14.20 -4.74 -49.32
N VAL A 482 -14.88 -5.89 -49.43
CA VAL A 482 -16.32 -5.99 -49.23
C VAL A 482 -16.57 -6.78 -47.95
N PRO A 483 -17.40 -6.31 -47.00
CA PRO A 483 -17.74 -7.09 -45.81
C PRO A 483 -18.30 -8.47 -46.20
N ALA A 484 -17.75 -9.53 -45.62
CA ALA A 484 -18.24 -10.88 -45.87
C ALA A 484 -19.41 -11.20 -44.93
N THR A 485 -20.48 -11.75 -45.49
CA THR A 485 -21.65 -12.26 -44.75
C THR A 485 -21.33 -13.55 -43.98
N SER A 486 -20.34 -14.31 -44.46
CA SER A 486 -19.90 -15.58 -43.87
C SER A 486 -18.38 -15.77 -44.00
N PRO A 487 -17.72 -16.41 -43.01
CA PRO A 487 -16.32 -16.80 -43.11
C PRO A 487 -16.06 -18.00 -44.04
N ALA A 488 -17.09 -18.58 -44.66
CA ALA A 488 -16.95 -19.76 -45.51
C ALA A 488 -16.72 -19.43 -46.99
N ARG A 489 -17.34 -18.36 -47.52
CA ARG A 489 -17.30 -18.01 -48.95
C ARG A 489 -17.48 -16.52 -49.17
N CYS A 490 -16.89 -16.04 -50.26
CA CYS A 490 -17.22 -14.74 -50.81
C CYS A 490 -18.37 -14.86 -51.80
N ASP A 491 -19.41 -14.08 -51.59
CA ASP A 491 -20.49 -13.92 -52.56
C ASP A 491 -19.90 -13.20 -53.78
N GLN A 492 -20.02 -13.84 -54.96
CA GLN A 492 -19.52 -13.24 -56.21
C GLN A 492 -20.40 -12.04 -56.54
N HIS A 493 -19.84 -10.83 -56.37
CA HIS A 493 -20.44 -9.58 -56.79
C HIS A 493 -19.77 -9.02 -58.03
#